data_AF-A0A3M1Y4H6-F1
#
_entry.id   AF-A0A3M1Y4H6-F1
#
_cell.length_a   1.000
_cell.length_b   1.000
_cell.length_c   1.000
_cell.angle_alpha   90.00
_cell.angle_beta   90.00
_cell.angle_gamma   90.00
#
_symmetry.space_group_name_H-M   'P 1'
#
loop_
_entity.id
_entity.type
_entity.pdbx_description
1 polymer ?
#
loop_
_entity_poly.entity_id
_entity_poly.type
_entity_poly.pdbx_seq_one_letter_code
_entity_poly.pdbx_strand_id
1 'polypeptide(L)'
;MSRQSMGRVGGKRRTGAALQWTFIGGVLGLGCSAIFVLSLLILGVLELGSDTDGTTAEIAGFATDIPLPTADVQGTVDALMANNVSASDVQLTVDAAVATAIEATQQAQPTQAVVVAPPTATPLAPIQFTATPVSDSSQPQPVTTQATEQVLAPSGTQGGTAPSVDERLALLATTLVVVDGGTFTMGTNTNEIRVAVDECQQRDNAQCQISYGQDSVPEHQVTLDTFQLEQFEVTNEQYVAFLNSRGPGSHRNGCSGQKCVDTASENENSLITFDSVNYDVSEFAANLPVVGVTWWGAQAYCQALGRRLPTEAEWERAARGPNNTIYPWGNEWVMTYARTNRPDPTQNIGPLEVGSFPSGAVSWANGSIYDMSGNVAEWVQDWYDAGYYSRPEASGLNPQGPATGVDRVVRGGSWDAVPFFARAVHRQHFRPTDTYLWLGFRCAADYVPETATQPLTTTDTTGGAVDPASLGPVPPTSEPEVQPTQPVDARPGLPTAAPSATPAANPTPIPAVPPGG
;
A
#
# COMPACT_ATOMS: atom_id res chain seq x y z
N MET A 1 -18.45 -38.26 -65.19
CA MET A 1 -19.14 -37.43 -66.20
C MET A 1 -19.91 -36.34 -65.46
N SER A 2 -19.74 -35.07 -65.88
CA SER A 2 -20.42 -33.80 -65.49
C SER A 2 -20.35 -33.33 -64.02
N ARG A 3 -19.79 -32.15 -63.67
CA ARG A 3 -20.29 -30.74 -63.81
C ARG A 3 -21.59 -30.53 -62.99
N GLN A 4 -21.84 -29.50 -62.17
CA GLN A 4 -21.41 -28.09 -61.99
C GLN A 4 -21.99 -27.63 -60.61
N SER A 5 -21.28 -26.91 -59.73
CA SER A 5 -21.23 -25.43 -59.55
C SER A 5 -22.45 -24.72 -58.90
N MET A 6 -22.16 -24.13 -57.71
CA MET A 6 -22.55 -22.80 -57.17
C MET A 6 -23.93 -22.53 -56.53
N GLY A 7 -23.88 -21.89 -55.36
CA GLY A 7 -24.96 -21.07 -54.79
C GLY A 7 -24.74 -20.61 -53.35
N ARG A 8 -23.93 -19.55 -53.13
CA ARG A 8 -23.78 -18.82 -51.86
C ARG A 8 -24.69 -17.59 -51.87
N VAL A 9 -25.64 -17.47 -50.93
CA VAL A 9 -26.40 -16.25 -50.56
C VAL A 9 -26.80 -16.45 -49.08
N GLY A 10 -26.66 -15.55 -48.12
CA GLY A 10 -26.30 -14.15 -48.05
C GLY A 10 -26.83 -13.63 -46.71
N GLY A 11 -26.03 -13.72 -45.63
CA GLY A 11 -26.38 -13.18 -44.32
C GLY A 11 -25.94 -11.73 -44.21
N LYS A 12 -26.85 -10.78 -44.41
CA LYS A 12 -26.62 -9.36 -44.13
C LYS A 12 -27.87 -8.70 -43.54
N ARG A 13 -27.62 -7.93 -42.46
CA ARG A 13 -28.40 -6.81 -41.88
C ARG A 13 -29.47 -7.16 -40.83
N ARG A 14 -29.07 -7.10 -39.55
CA ARG A 14 -29.93 -6.72 -38.42
C ARG A 14 -29.34 -5.63 -37.52
N THR A 15 -28.27 -4.96 -37.93
CA THR A 15 -27.65 -3.85 -37.16
C THR A 15 -28.25 -2.47 -37.47
N GLY A 16 -29.17 -2.35 -38.44
CA GLY A 16 -29.76 -1.06 -38.83
C GLY A 16 -30.98 -0.63 -37.99
N ALA A 17 -31.75 -1.57 -37.45
CA ALA A 17 -33.00 -1.24 -36.76
C ALA A 17 -32.78 -0.68 -35.36
N ALA A 18 -31.78 -1.17 -34.62
CA ALA A 18 -31.48 -0.69 -33.27
C ALA A 18 -31.03 0.78 -33.26
N LEU A 19 -30.16 1.16 -34.20
CA LEU A 19 -29.66 2.54 -34.35
C LEU A 19 -30.75 3.55 -34.76
N GLN A 20 -31.77 3.11 -35.51
CA GLN A 20 -32.91 3.97 -35.85
C GLN A 20 -33.78 4.30 -34.63
N TRP A 21 -33.97 3.36 -33.70
CA TRP A 21 -34.75 3.60 -32.49
C TRP A 21 -34.01 4.44 -31.45
N THR A 22 -32.67 4.33 -31.37
CA THR A 22 -31.85 5.21 -30.50
C THR A 22 -31.92 6.67 -30.97
N PHE A 23 -31.93 6.92 -32.29
CA PHE A 23 -32.07 8.26 -32.83
C PHE A 23 -33.47 8.86 -32.60
N ILE A 24 -34.53 8.05 -32.69
CA ILE A 24 -35.91 8.49 -32.44
C ILE A 24 -36.13 8.78 -30.94
N GLY A 25 -35.57 7.96 -30.05
CA GLY A 25 -35.66 8.17 -28.59
C GLY A 25 -34.94 9.43 -28.10
N GLY A 26 -33.79 9.76 -28.70
CA GLY A 26 -33.07 11.00 -28.40
C GLY A 26 -33.78 12.27 -28.87
N VAL A 27 -34.55 12.20 -29.95
CA VAL A 27 -35.33 13.35 -30.49
C VAL A 27 -36.63 13.59 -29.70
N LEU A 28 -37.16 12.57 -29.02
CA LEU A 28 -38.41 12.67 -28.24
C LEU A 28 -38.18 12.93 -26.73
N GLY A 29 -36.93 13.15 -26.29
CA GLY A 29 -36.63 13.58 -24.92
C GLY A 29 -36.85 12.53 -23.83
N LEU A 30 -36.89 11.24 -24.17
CA LEU A 30 -36.94 10.18 -23.18
C LEU A 30 -35.56 10.01 -22.53
N GLY A 31 -35.47 10.21 -21.22
CA GLY A 31 -34.23 10.09 -20.45
C GLY A 31 -33.55 8.74 -20.65
N CYS A 32 -32.21 8.73 -20.58
CA CYS A 32 -31.35 7.58 -20.90
C CYS A 32 -31.75 6.27 -20.20
N SER A 33 -32.36 6.36 -19.02
CA SER A 33 -32.86 5.23 -18.24
C SER A 33 -33.99 4.45 -18.91
N ALA A 34 -34.91 5.12 -19.60
CA ALA A 34 -36.02 4.43 -20.29
C ALA A 34 -35.55 3.69 -21.56
N ILE A 35 -34.56 4.24 -22.26
CA ILE A 35 -33.95 3.63 -23.44
C ILE A 35 -33.17 2.37 -23.05
N PHE A 36 -32.50 2.38 -21.90
CA PHE A 36 -31.73 1.24 -21.41
C PHE A 36 -32.65 0.07 -21.02
N VAL A 37 -33.74 0.34 -20.29
CA VAL A 37 -34.71 -0.69 -19.88
C VAL A 37 -35.42 -1.32 -21.09
N LEU A 38 -35.83 -0.51 -22.07
CA LEU A 38 -36.46 -1.02 -23.30
C LEU A 38 -35.49 -1.86 -24.14
N SER A 39 -34.20 -1.48 -24.14
CA SER A 39 -33.15 -2.24 -24.84
C SER A 39 -32.89 -3.60 -24.20
N LEU A 40 -32.94 -3.70 -22.87
CA LEU A 40 -32.77 -4.96 -22.16
C LEU A 40 -33.97 -5.90 -22.32
N LEU A 41 -35.20 -5.37 -22.41
CA LEU A 41 -36.41 -6.14 -22.74
C LEU A 41 -36.37 -6.68 -24.17
N ILE A 42 -35.91 -5.88 -25.15
CA ILE A 42 -35.80 -6.30 -26.56
C ILE A 42 -34.68 -7.32 -26.77
N LEU A 43 -33.61 -7.25 -25.97
CA LEU A 43 -32.50 -8.20 -26.00
C LEU A 43 -32.78 -9.48 -25.20
N GLY A 44 -33.95 -9.60 -24.55
CA GLY A 44 -34.36 -10.79 -23.79
C GLY A 44 -33.59 -10.99 -22.48
N VAL A 45 -32.98 -9.93 -21.94
CA VAL A 45 -32.23 -9.97 -20.66
C VAL A 45 -33.17 -9.78 -19.46
N LEU A 46 -34.33 -9.15 -19.68
CA LEU A 46 -35.42 -9.01 -18.73
C LEU A 46 -36.65 -9.79 -19.24
N GLU A 47 -37.11 -10.78 -18.48
CA GLU A 47 -38.42 -11.42 -18.67
C GLU A 47 -39.35 -10.96 -17.55
N LEU A 48 -40.47 -10.33 -17.91
CA LEU A 48 -41.56 -10.05 -16.97
C LEU A 48 -42.43 -11.30 -16.87
N GLY A 49 -42.13 -12.15 -15.90
CA GLY A 49 -42.97 -13.29 -15.55
C GLY A 49 -44.32 -12.83 -15.04
N SER A 50 -45.39 -13.21 -15.75
CA SER A 50 -46.76 -13.14 -15.25
C SER A 50 -47.10 -14.50 -14.63
N ASP A 51 -46.87 -14.67 -13.33
CA ASP A 51 -47.43 -15.81 -12.62
C ASP A 51 -48.77 -15.42 -11.99
N THR A 52 -49.81 -15.89 -12.67
CA THR A 52 -51.12 -16.17 -12.11
C THR A 52 -50.97 -17.32 -11.12
N ASP A 53 -50.83 -17.00 -9.85
CA ASP A 53 -51.53 -17.66 -8.75
C ASP A 53 -51.08 -16.99 -7.44
N GLY A 54 -51.93 -16.12 -6.93
CA GLY A 54 -51.72 -15.50 -5.63
C GLY A 54 -51.76 -16.57 -4.55
N THR A 55 -50.61 -16.92 -3.99
CA THR A 55 -50.38 -17.13 -2.55
C THR A 55 -48.93 -17.56 -2.31
N THR A 56 -48.21 -16.73 -1.54
CA THR A 56 -46.89 -16.95 -0.92
C THR A 56 -45.63 -16.86 -1.81
N ALA A 57 -44.81 -15.84 -1.54
CA ALA A 57 -43.36 -15.87 -1.74
C ALA A 57 -42.71 -15.86 -0.34
N GLU A 58 -42.02 -16.94 0.01
CA GLU A 58 -41.20 -17.00 1.21
C GLU A 58 -39.91 -16.19 0.99
N ILE A 59 -39.64 -15.27 1.92
CA ILE A 59 -38.29 -14.82 2.23
C ILE A 59 -38.11 -14.98 3.75
N ALA A 60 -37.35 -16.00 4.15
CA ALA A 60 -36.71 -16.05 5.45
C ALA A 60 -35.32 -15.39 5.33
N GLY A 61 -34.89 -14.43 6.15
CA GLY A 61 -35.59 -13.73 7.22
C GLY A 61 -34.78 -12.52 7.70
N PHE A 62 -35.47 -11.39 7.88
CA PHE A 62 -35.26 -10.48 8.99
C PHE A 62 -36.66 -10.07 9.45
N ALA A 63 -36.99 -10.41 10.69
CA ALA A 63 -38.23 -10.03 11.35
C ALA A 63 -38.02 -8.69 12.05
N THR A 64 -38.81 -7.69 11.70
CA THR A 64 -39.31 -6.66 12.63
C THR A 64 -40.60 -6.06 12.07
N ASP A 65 -41.71 -6.31 12.76
CA ASP A 65 -43.04 -5.77 12.49
C ASP A 65 -43.13 -4.26 12.79
N ILE A 66 -43.55 -3.46 11.80
CA ILE A 66 -44.13 -2.11 11.99
C ILE A 66 -45.32 -1.99 11.01
N PRO A 67 -46.54 -1.63 11.45
CA PRO A 67 -47.72 -1.65 10.59
C PRO A 67 -47.78 -0.41 9.70
N LEU A 68 -47.89 -0.62 8.38
CA LEU A 68 -48.25 0.43 7.42
C LEU A 68 -49.79 0.58 7.36
N PRO A 69 -50.32 1.80 7.22
CA PRO A 69 -51.74 2.00 6.98
C PRO A 69 -52.10 1.51 5.57
N THR A 70 -53.06 0.58 5.48
CA THR A 70 -53.57 0.05 4.22
C THR A 70 -54.39 1.13 3.49
N ALA A 71 -53.75 1.89 2.62
CA ALA A 71 -54.45 2.58 1.55
C ALA A 71 -54.51 1.63 0.34
N ASP A 72 -55.73 1.28 -0.09
CA ASP A 72 -55.99 0.39 -1.22
C ASP A 72 -55.65 1.09 -2.55
N VAL A 73 -54.36 1.02 -2.90
CA VAL A 73 -53.82 1.58 -4.15
C VAL A 73 -54.40 0.85 -5.36
N GLN A 74 -54.74 -0.43 -5.24
CA GLN A 74 -55.27 -1.22 -6.35
C GLN A 74 -56.73 -0.87 -6.67
N GLY A 75 -57.58 -0.72 -5.64
CA GLY A 75 -58.97 -0.28 -5.81
C GLY A 75 -59.11 1.13 -6.39
N THR A 76 -58.15 2.01 -6.12
CA THR A 76 -58.13 3.38 -6.66
C THR A 76 -57.78 3.38 -8.15
N VAL A 77 -56.84 2.53 -8.57
CA VAL A 77 -56.44 2.37 -9.97
C VAL A 77 -57.56 1.71 -10.80
N ASP A 78 -58.23 0.69 -10.24
CA ASP A 78 -59.34 0.01 -10.92
C ASP A 78 -60.57 0.93 -11.11
N ALA A 79 -60.85 1.83 -10.15
CA ALA A 79 -61.93 2.82 -10.26
C ALA A 79 -61.64 3.95 -11.27
N LEU A 80 -60.36 4.29 -11.49
CA LEU A 80 -59.91 5.29 -12.47
C LEU A 80 -59.92 4.74 -13.90
N MET A 81 -59.54 3.47 -14.08
CA MET A 81 -59.56 2.80 -15.38
C MET A 81 -60.99 2.53 -15.90
N ALA A 82 -61.97 2.43 -15.00
CA ALA A 82 -63.37 2.22 -15.36
C ALA A 82 -64.09 3.47 -15.93
N ASN A 83 -63.55 4.68 -15.73
CA ASN A 83 -64.22 5.94 -16.10
C ASN A 83 -63.56 6.71 -17.26
N ASN A 84 -62.62 6.08 -17.98
CA ASN A 84 -62.00 6.58 -19.21
C ASN A 84 -61.46 8.02 -19.12
N VAL A 85 -60.80 8.33 -18.00
CA VAL A 85 -60.19 9.64 -17.74
C VAL A 85 -58.79 9.69 -18.34
N SER A 86 -58.39 10.86 -18.87
CA SER A 86 -57.15 11.02 -19.62
C SER A 86 -55.90 10.99 -18.71
N ALA A 87 -54.77 10.54 -19.26
CA ALA A 87 -53.51 10.40 -18.53
C ALA A 87 -52.98 11.70 -17.88
N SER A 88 -53.40 12.88 -18.39
CA SER A 88 -53.04 14.18 -17.80
C SER A 88 -53.72 14.45 -16.45
N ASP A 89 -54.92 13.90 -16.23
CA ASP A 89 -55.68 14.12 -14.99
C ASP A 89 -55.16 13.22 -13.85
N VAL A 90 -54.63 12.04 -14.19
CA VAL A 90 -53.97 11.12 -13.25
C VAL A 90 -52.66 11.72 -12.74
N GLN A 91 -51.88 12.35 -13.62
CA GLN A 91 -50.61 12.99 -13.24
C GLN A 91 -50.83 14.15 -12.25
N LEU A 92 -51.85 14.98 -12.46
CA LEU A 92 -52.18 16.09 -11.57
C LEU A 92 -52.58 15.62 -10.16
N THR A 93 -53.20 14.44 -10.06
CA THR A 93 -53.66 13.86 -8.79
C THR A 93 -52.51 13.22 -8.01
N VAL A 94 -51.58 12.58 -8.72
CA VAL A 94 -50.35 12.02 -8.14
C VAL A 94 -49.41 13.12 -7.66
N ASP A 95 -49.25 14.19 -8.45
CA ASP A 95 -48.42 15.33 -8.07
C ASP A 95 -48.97 16.06 -6.83
N ALA A 96 -50.29 16.15 -6.67
CA ALA A 96 -50.94 16.70 -5.48
C ALA A 96 -50.75 15.80 -4.24
N ALA A 97 -50.80 14.47 -4.40
CA ALA A 97 -50.55 13.52 -3.31
C ALA A 97 -49.08 13.54 -2.85
N VAL A 98 -48.14 13.68 -3.79
CA VAL A 98 -46.71 13.82 -3.50
C VAL A 98 -46.40 15.15 -2.82
N ALA A 99 -47.02 16.25 -3.25
CA ALA A 99 -46.86 17.55 -2.60
C ALA A 99 -47.34 17.53 -1.13
N THR A 100 -48.47 16.86 -0.86
CA THR A 100 -49.01 16.71 0.51
C THR A 100 -48.11 15.86 1.41
N ALA A 101 -47.47 14.82 0.84
CA ALA A 101 -46.52 13.99 1.57
C ALA A 101 -45.22 14.74 1.90
N ILE A 102 -44.75 15.61 1.00
CA ILE A 102 -43.54 16.44 1.21
C ILE A 102 -43.76 17.48 2.32
N GLU A 103 -44.92 18.15 2.35
CA GLU A 103 -45.28 19.09 3.43
C GLU A 103 -45.37 18.40 4.80
N ALA A 104 -45.85 17.15 4.86
CA ALA A 104 -45.91 16.36 6.09
C ALA A 104 -44.51 16.00 6.64
N THR A 105 -43.51 15.79 5.77
CA THR A 105 -42.11 15.56 6.17
C THR A 105 -41.37 16.81 6.64
N GLN A 106 -41.79 18.01 6.21
CA GLN A 106 -41.13 19.27 6.60
C GLN A 106 -41.62 19.86 7.93
N GLN A 107 -42.68 19.32 8.53
CA GLN A 107 -43.20 19.73 9.84
C GLN A 107 -42.72 18.87 11.03
N ALA A 108 -41.85 17.87 10.81
CA ALA A 108 -41.29 17.07 11.89
C ALA A 108 -40.12 17.81 12.58
N GLN A 109 -40.39 18.51 13.70
CA GLN A 109 -39.35 19.05 14.58
C GLN A 109 -38.55 17.92 15.28
N PRO A 110 -37.24 18.10 15.52
CA PRO A 110 -36.45 17.16 16.30
C PRO A 110 -36.87 17.21 17.76
N THR A 111 -37.28 16.07 18.30
CA THR A 111 -37.59 15.88 19.71
C THR A 111 -36.31 15.85 20.54
N GLN A 112 -36.37 16.47 21.71
CA GLN A 112 -35.25 16.73 22.64
C GLN A 112 -34.48 15.47 23.03
N ALA A 113 -33.16 15.50 22.81
CA ALA A 113 -32.22 14.65 23.53
C ALA A 113 -31.86 15.30 24.88
N VAL A 114 -31.98 14.53 25.95
CA VAL A 114 -31.63 14.89 27.33
C VAL A 114 -30.12 15.10 27.42
N VAL A 115 -29.70 16.33 27.73
CA VAL A 115 -28.30 16.70 27.98
C VAL A 115 -27.93 16.30 29.42
N VAL A 116 -27.01 15.36 29.56
CA VAL A 116 -26.24 15.15 30.80
C VAL A 116 -25.01 16.05 30.71
N ALA A 117 -24.89 17.00 31.65
CA ALA A 117 -23.83 18.00 31.68
C ALA A 117 -22.45 17.38 32.02
N PRO A 118 -21.35 17.77 31.34
CA PRO A 118 -20.00 17.50 31.79
C PRO A 118 -19.56 18.49 32.90
N PRO A 119 -18.67 18.09 33.84
CA PRO A 119 -18.23 18.98 34.90
C PRO A 119 -17.35 20.13 34.38
N THR A 120 -17.65 21.30 34.90
CA THR A 120 -17.04 22.61 34.65
C THR A 120 -15.52 22.60 34.81
N ALA A 121 -14.80 22.94 33.74
CA ALA A 121 -13.37 23.27 33.80
C ALA A 121 -13.21 24.73 34.25
N THR A 122 -12.61 24.92 35.42
CA THR A 122 -12.20 26.22 35.97
C THR A 122 -11.05 26.80 35.14
N PRO A 123 -11.12 28.06 34.68
CA PRO A 123 -10.01 28.66 33.94
C PRO A 123 -8.84 28.97 34.90
N LEU A 124 -7.68 28.36 34.64
CA LEU A 124 -6.42 28.72 35.26
C LEU A 124 -5.92 30.05 34.71
N ALA A 125 -5.45 30.92 35.61
CA ALA A 125 -4.99 32.26 35.34
C ALA A 125 -3.76 32.31 34.39
N PRO A 126 -3.63 33.37 33.57
CA PRO A 126 -2.46 33.53 32.70
C PRO A 126 -1.20 33.80 33.53
N ILE A 127 -0.16 33.00 33.30
CA ILE A 127 1.19 33.23 33.82
C ILE A 127 1.78 34.44 33.07
N GLN A 128 2.03 35.52 33.81
CA GLN A 128 2.76 36.69 33.31
C GLN A 128 4.26 36.38 33.28
N PHE A 129 4.86 36.38 32.09
CA PHE A 129 6.32 36.54 31.97
C PHE A 129 6.64 38.04 32.02
N THR A 130 7.28 38.45 33.11
CA THR A 130 7.86 39.78 33.27
C THR A 130 9.10 39.90 32.38
N ALA A 131 9.00 40.69 31.31
CA ALA A 131 10.16 41.19 30.59
C ALA A 131 10.74 42.40 31.35
N THR A 132 12.02 42.32 31.74
CA THR A 132 12.79 43.47 32.21
C THR A 132 13.34 44.26 31.02
N PRO A 133 13.27 45.60 31.01
CA PRO A 133 13.81 46.41 29.93
C PRO A 133 15.30 46.70 30.18
N VAL A 134 16.13 46.48 29.16
CA VAL A 134 17.45 47.10 29.06
C VAL A 134 17.43 48.05 27.88
N SER A 135 17.52 49.34 28.20
CA SER A 135 17.86 50.44 27.31
C SER A 135 19.29 50.29 26.81
N ASP A 136 19.59 50.49 25.52
CA ASP A 136 19.80 51.81 24.95
C ASP A 136 20.47 51.74 23.55
N SER A 137 20.07 52.72 22.74
CA SER A 137 20.75 53.40 21.62
C SER A 137 21.78 52.68 20.74
N SER A 138 21.44 52.52 19.45
CA SER A 138 22.03 53.37 18.37
C SER A 138 21.50 52.98 16.98
N GLN A 139 21.00 53.99 16.28
CA GLN A 139 20.59 53.97 14.87
C GLN A 139 21.80 54.20 13.93
N PRO A 140 21.65 53.92 12.63
CA PRO A 140 22.74 53.49 11.74
C PRO A 140 23.40 54.63 10.95
N GLN A 141 24.59 54.36 10.40
CA GLN A 141 25.20 55.16 9.32
C GLN A 141 25.73 54.24 8.20
N PRO A 142 25.62 54.65 6.93
CA PRO A 142 26.02 53.85 5.78
C PRO A 142 27.49 54.13 5.41
N VAL A 143 28.24 53.10 5.05
CA VAL A 143 29.55 53.27 4.39
C VAL A 143 29.62 52.39 3.16
N THR A 144 29.63 53.07 2.01
CA THR A 144 29.95 52.55 0.69
C THR A 144 31.47 52.45 0.53
N THR A 145 31.94 51.41 -0.17
CA THR A 145 33.20 51.22 -0.95
C THR A 145 33.84 49.87 -0.60
N GLN A 146 34.51 49.11 -1.46
CA GLN A 146 34.64 49.00 -2.91
C GLN A 146 35.22 47.58 -3.14
N ALA A 147 34.97 47.00 -4.32
CA ALA A 147 35.52 45.71 -4.72
C ALA A 147 37.05 45.71 -4.79
N THR A 148 37.68 44.59 -4.44
CA THR A 148 38.95 44.19 -5.05
C THR A 148 38.97 42.68 -5.22
N GLU A 149 39.02 42.30 -6.48
CA GLU A 149 39.19 40.98 -7.06
C GLU A 149 40.64 40.51 -6.81
N GLN A 150 40.83 39.31 -6.26
CA GLN A 150 42.08 38.57 -6.42
C GLN A 150 41.82 37.09 -6.72
N VAL A 151 42.19 36.76 -7.95
CA VAL A 151 42.32 35.42 -8.54
C VAL A 151 43.62 34.78 -8.05
N LEU A 152 43.53 33.57 -7.53
CA LEU A 152 44.63 32.60 -7.50
C LEU A 152 44.06 31.18 -7.55
N ALA A 153 44.32 30.49 -8.66
CA ALA A 153 44.12 29.06 -8.86
C ALA A 153 45.49 28.33 -8.72
N PRO A 154 45.57 27.01 -8.91
CA PRO A 154 45.01 25.94 -8.09
C PRO A 154 46.14 25.06 -7.51
N SER A 155 45.83 24.19 -6.55
CA SER A 155 46.71 23.05 -6.21
C SER A 155 45.82 21.85 -5.92
N GLY A 156 45.93 20.82 -6.79
CA GLY A 156 45.22 19.57 -6.61
C GLY A 156 45.80 18.77 -5.43
N THR A 157 45.04 17.79 -4.94
CA THR A 157 45.26 16.35 -5.19
C THR A 157 44.23 15.55 -4.39
N GLN A 158 43.46 14.72 -5.10
CA GLN A 158 42.85 13.44 -4.68
C GLN A 158 42.14 13.35 -3.31
N GLY A 159 40.82 13.24 -3.37
CA GLY A 159 40.01 12.57 -2.36
C GLY A 159 38.76 12.04 -3.05
N GLY A 160 38.65 10.71 -3.19
CA GLY A 160 37.46 10.06 -3.71
C GLY A 160 36.26 10.50 -2.89
N THR A 161 35.48 11.41 -3.44
CA THR A 161 34.26 11.92 -2.82
C THR A 161 33.19 10.88 -3.12
N ALA A 162 32.61 10.28 -2.08
CA ALA A 162 31.28 9.69 -2.22
C ALA A 162 30.39 10.71 -2.95
N PRO A 163 29.51 10.28 -3.88
CA PRO A 163 28.65 11.23 -4.58
C PRO A 163 27.92 12.06 -3.52
N SER A 164 28.18 13.38 -3.51
CA SER A 164 27.45 14.28 -2.66
C SER A 164 25.99 14.12 -3.01
N VAL A 165 25.18 13.66 -2.05
CA VAL A 165 23.72 13.61 -2.21
C VAL A 165 23.27 14.98 -2.72
N ASP A 166 22.42 14.98 -3.75
CA ASP A 166 21.86 16.23 -4.27
C ASP A 166 21.24 17.02 -3.11
N GLU A 167 21.68 18.26 -2.94
CA GLU A 167 21.35 19.08 -1.76
C GLU A 167 19.83 19.22 -1.57
N ARG A 168 19.07 19.34 -2.67
CA ARG A 168 17.61 19.43 -2.61
C ARG A 168 17.00 18.11 -2.18
N LEU A 169 17.49 16.98 -2.70
CA LEU A 169 17.02 15.65 -2.30
C LEU A 169 17.31 15.37 -0.82
N ALA A 170 18.49 15.78 -0.33
CA ALA A 170 18.86 15.66 1.08
C ALA A 170 17.96 16.50 1.99
N LEU A 171 17.60 17.71 1.58
CA LEU A 171 16.71 18.61 2.33
C LEU A 171 15.27 18.08 2.44
N LEU A 172 14.81 17.34 1.43
CA LEU A 172 13.47 16.76 1.41
C LEU A 172 13.41 15.38 2.07
N ALA A 173 14.53 14.73 2.34
CA ALA A 173 14.56 13.37 2.86
C ALA A 173 13.86 13.26 4.23
N THR A 174 12.94 12.30 4.34
CA THR A 174 12.22 12.04 5.59
C THR A 174 13.16 11.61 6.73
N THR A 175 12.78 11.96 7.95
CA THR A 175 13.43 11.53 9.20
C THR A 175 13.47 10.00 9.31
N LEU A 176 14.60 9.48 9.79
CA LEU A 176 14.78 8.07 10.09
C LEU A 176 14.44 7.77 11.55
N VAL A 177 13.52 6.83 11.76
CA VAL A 177 13.14 6.31 13.07
C VAL A 177 13.98 5.07 13.38
N VAL A 178 14.62 5.04 14.54
CA VAL A 178 15.40 3.91 15.05
C VAL A 178 14.44 2.81 15.48
N VAL A 179 14.58 1.65 14.86
CA VAL A 179 13.86 0.43 15.21
C VAL A 179 14.81 -0.46 15.99
N ASP A 180 14.50 -0.67 17.27
CA ASP A 180 15.32 -1.52 18.11
C ASP A 180 15.32 -2.95 17.57
N GLY A 181 16.54 -3.48 17.39
CA GLY A 181 16.76 -4.86 17.00
C GLY A 181 16.31 -5.85 18.07
N GLY A 182 16.84 -7.06 17.96
CA GLY A 182 16.50 -8.19 18.81
C GLY A 182 15.59 -9.18 18.11
N THR A 183 15.14 -10.16 18.88
CA THR A 183 14.39 -11.31 18.36
C THR A 183 12.90 -11.06 18.41
N PHE A 184 12.20 -11.30 17.31
CA PHE A 184 10.74 -11.28 17.21
C PHE A 184 10.22 -12.53 16.49
N THR A 185 8.93 -12.78 16.62
CA THR A 185 8.24 -13.84 15.88
C THR A 185 7.70 -13.24 14.59
N MET A 186 8.29 -13.64 13.47
CA MET A 186 7.93 -13.23 12.12
C MET A 186 6.97 -14.23 11.49
N GLY A 187 6.04 -13.73 10.68
CA GLY A 187 5.01 -14.53 10.03
C GLY A 187 3.82 -14.82 10.93
N THR A 188 3.03 -15.80 10.53
CA THR A 188 1.76 -16.15 11.16
C THR A 188 1.52 -17.65 11.17
N ASN A 189 0.43 -18.08 11.80
CA ASN A 189 0.01 -19.47 11.85
C ASN A 189 -1.36 -19.66 11.20
N THR A 190 -1.71 -20.90 10.89
CA THR A 190 -2.96 -21.24 10.19
C THR A 190 -4.21 -20.81 10.96
N ASN A 191 -4.17 -20.78 12.29
CA ASN A 191 -5.32 -20.37 13.09
C ASN A 191 -5.58 -18.87 12.95
N GLU A 192 -4.54 -18.05 13.01
CA GLU A 192 -4.66 -16.61 12.80
C GLU A 192 -5.16 -16.28 11.38
N ILE A 193 -4.71 -17.01 10.34
CA ILE A 193 -5.23 -16.83 8.98
C ILE A 193 -6.72 -17.15 8.91
N ARG A 194 -7.19 -18.21 9.59
CA ARG A 194 -8.62 -18.54 9.65
C ARG A 194 -9.42 -17.41 10.27
N VAL A 195 -8.95 -16.85 11.39
CA VAL A 195 -9.59 -15.69 12.04
C VAL A 195 -9.61 -14.49 11.09
N ALA A 196 -8.51 -14.20 10.40
CA ALA A 196 -8.44 -13.11 9.44
C ALA A 196 -9.41 -13.29 8.25
N VAL A 197 -9.58 -14.53 7.76
CA VAL A 197 -10.57 -14.86 6.72
C VAL A 197 -11.99 -14.67 7.23
N ASP A 198 -12.30 -15.15 8.45
CA ASP A 198 -13.61 -14.98 9.06
C ASP A 198 -13.95 -13.49 9.25
N GLU A 199 -13.01 -12.69 9.75
CA GLU A 199 -13.15 -11.23 9.84
C GLU A 199 -13.40 -10.60 8.47
N CYS A 200 -12.61 -10.93 7.45
CA CYS A 200 -12.76 -10.38 6.12
C CYS A 200 -14.14 -10.72 5.49
N GLN A 201 -14.63 -11.93 5.71
CA GLN A 201 -15.94 -12.34 5.19
C GLN A 201 -17.09 -11.68 5.96
N GLN A 202 -17.01 -11.62 7.29
CA GLN A 202 -18.11 -11.18 8.14
C GLN A 202 -18.14 -9.67 8.35
N ARG A 203 -17.00 -9.07 8.71
CA ARG A 203 -16.87 -7.62 8.95
C ARG A 203 -16.77 -6.85 7.64
N ASP A 204 -15.94 -7.35 6.71
CA ASP A 204 -15.61 -6.60 5.50
C ASP A 204 -16.49 -7.01 4.31
N ASN A 205 -17.32 -8.06 4.40
CA ASN A 205 -18.13 -8.53 3.27
C ASN A 205 -17.28 -8.77 2.00
N ALA A 206 -16.10 -9.37 2.18
CA ALA A 206 -15.17 -9.70 1.11
C ALA A 206 -14.88 -11.20 1.04
N GLN A 207 -14.54 -11.68 -0.16
CA GLN A 207 -14.30 -13.10 -0.43
C GLN A 207 -12.83 -13.48 -0.18
N CYS A 208 -12.36 -13.30 1.07
CA CYS A 208 -11.01 -13.74 1.45
C CYS A 208 -10.91 -15.27 1.54
N GLN A 209 -9.73 -15.81 1.21
CA GLN A 209 -9.43 -17.23 1.24
C GLN A 209 -8.18 -17.50 2.08
N ILE A 210 -8.10 -18.70 2.66
CA ILE A 210 -6.96 -19.13 3.48
C ILE A 210 -5.66 -19.07 2.68
N SER A 211 -5.71 -19.38 1.38
CA SER A 211 -4.55 -19.34 0.48
C SER A 211 -3.86 -17.99 0.42
N TYR A 212 -4.57 -16.89 0.70
CA TYR A 212 -4.00 -15.55 0.65
C TYR A 212 -2.98 -15.29 1.77
N GLY A 213 -3.05 -16.02 2.89
CA GLY A 213 -2.06 -15.91 3.97
C GLY A 213 -1.09 -17.10 4.07
N GLN A 214 -1.20 -18.12 3.20
CA GLN A 214 -0.46 -19.38 3.36
C GLN A 214 1.05 -19.22 3.21
N ASP A 215 1.50 -18.26 2.42
CA ASP A 215 2.91 -17.95 2.22
C ASP A 215 3.56 -17.19 3.40
N SER A 216 2.76 -16.82 4.39
CA SER A 216 3.18 -16.16 5.62
C SER A 216 3.35 -17.17 6.77
N VAL A 217 3.26 -18.48 6.48
CA VAL A 217 3.38 -19.61 7.43
C VAL A 217 4.69 -20.38 7.17
N PRO A 218 5.38 -20.88 8.21
CA PRO A 218 5.07 -20.77 9.63
C PRO A 218 5.57 -19.47 10.27
N GLU A 219 5.03 -19.21 11.47
CA GLU A 219 5.69 -18.33 12.42
C GLU A 219 7.09 -18.87 12.75
N HIS A 220 8.09 -18.00 12.79
CA HIS A 220 9.49 -18.37 13.05
C HIS A 220 10.24 -17.24 13.74
N GLN A 221 11.36 -17.57 14.37
CA GLN A 221 12.15 -16.59 15.13
C GLN A 221 13.18 -15.91 14.23
N VAL A 222 13.12 -14.59 14.19
CA VAL A 222 14.07 -13.74 13.48
C VAL A 222 14.71 -12.79 14.46
N THR A 223 16.04 -12.65 14.39
CA THR A 223 16.82 -11.67 15.13
C THR A 223 17.29 -10.61 14.16
N LEU A 224 17.04 -9.35 14.45
CA LEU A 224 17.54 -8.23 13.67
C LEU A 224 18.55 -7.42 14.47
N ASP A 225 19.56 -6.87 13.80
CA ASP A 225 20.30 -5.74 14.34
C ASP A 225 19.38 -4.52 14.42
N THR A 226 19.76 -3.54 15.26
CA THR A 226 19.08 -2.23 15.23
C THR A 226 19.29 -1.61 13.86
N PHE A 227 18.23 -1.04 13.30
CA PHE A 227 18.24 -0.36 12.01
C PHE A 227 17.39 0.90 12.10
N GLN A 228 17.29 1.64 11.00
CA GLN A 228 16.41 2.79 10.91
C GLN A 228 15.49 2.68 9.71
N LEU A 229 14.27 3.19 9.83
CA LEU A 229 13.26 3.21 8.77
C LEU A 229 12.69 4.61 8.60
N GLU A 230 12.38 5.02 7.38
CA GLU A 230 11.72 6.29 7.13
C GLU A 230 10.36 6.35 7.83
N GLN A 231 10.13 7.48 8.48
CA GLN A 231 8.89 7.78 9.20
C GLN A 231 7.63 7.63 8.33
N PHE A 232 7.75 7.96 7.04
CA PHE A 232 6.67 7.98 6.06
C PHE A 232 7.07 7.22 4.79
N GLU A 233 6.08 6.87 3.97
CA GLU A 233 6.34 6.51 2.57
C GLU A 233 7.00 7.69 1.83
N VAL A 234 7.77 7.39 0.77
CA VAL A 234 8.37 8.42 -0.06
C VAL A 234 7.27 9.19 -0.80
N THR A 235 7.32 10.53 -0.77
CA THR A 235 6.30 11.38 -1.39
C THR A 235 6.58 11.66 -2.87
N ASN A 236 5.57 12.12 -3.61
CA ASN A 236 5.77 12.55 -5.00
C ASN A 236 6.80 13.67 -5.12
N GLU A 237 6.79 14.67 -4.22
CA GLU A 237 7.75 15.78 -4.27
C GLU A 237 9.20 15.28 -4.13
N GLN A 238 9.43 14.40 -3.16
CA GLN A 238 10.73 13.76 -2.94
C GLN A 238 11.19 12.99 -4.19
N TYR A 239 10.31 12.20 -4.78
CA TYR A 239 10.65 11.39 -5.95
C TYR A 239 10.88 12.24 -7.21
N VAL A 240 10.12 13.32 -7.39
CA VAL A 240 10.34 14.31 -8.46
C VAL A 240 11.69 14.99 -8.32
N ALA A 241 12.09 15.38 -7.11
CA ALA A 241 13.42 15.94 -6.86
C ALA A 241 14.53 14.95 -7.25
N PHE A 242 14.35 13.67 -6.94
CA PHE A 242 15.24 12.60 -7.36
C PHE A 242 15.32 12.42 -8.89
N LEU A 243 14.19 12.43 -9.59
CA LEU A 243 14.20 12.30 -11.05
C LEU A 243 14.88 13.49 -11.72
N ASN A 244 14.64 14.69 -11.20
CA ASN A 244 15.27 15.93 -11.66
C ASN A 244 16.79 15.93 -11.42
N SER A 245 17.29 15.41 -10.29
CA SER A 245 18.73 15.29 -10.05
C SER A 245 19.43 14.30 -10.98
N ARG A 246 18.69 13.31 -11.51
CA ARG A 246 19.18 12.39 -12.56
C ARG A 246 19.08 12.96 -13.99
N GLY A 247 18.33 14.04 -14.18
CA GLY A 247 18.16 14.73 -15.45
C GLY A 247 17.05 14.19 -16.37
N PRO A 248 16.83 14.85 -17.53
CA PRO A 248 15.71 14.57 -18.42
C PRO A 248 15.68 13.11 -18.90
N GLY A 249 14.50 12.49 -18.89
CA GLY A 249 14.30 11.11 -19.39
C GLY A 249 14.76 10.00 -18.43
N SER A 250 15.34 10.34 -17.27
CA SER A 250 15.74 9.41 -16.22
C SER A 250 14.66 8.40 -15.80
N HIS A 251 13.37 8.73 -15.87
CA HIS A 251 12.28 7.80 -15.54
C HIS A 251 12.28 6.52 -16.38
N ARG A 252 12.86 6.52 -17.59
CA ARG A 252 12.78 5.40 -18.54
C ARG A 252 13.84 4.32 -18.31
N ASN A 253 15.03 4.72 -17.89
CA ASN A 253 16.20 3.84 -17.79
C ASN A 253 17.24 4.33 -16.75
N GLY A 254 16.94 5.38 -16.01
CA GLY A 254 17.85 5.99 -15.04
C GLY A 254 18.07 5.16 -13.79
N CYS A 255 17.31 4.09 -13.57
CA CYS A 255 17.37 3.26 -12.38
C CYS A 255 18.05 1.93 -12.70
N SER A 256 19.38 1.94 -12.76
CA SER A 256 20.21 0.77 -13.13
C SER A 256 19.90 0.22 -14.53
N GLY A 257 19.63 1.12 -15.49
CA GLY A 257 19.23 0.75 -16.84
C GLY A 257 17.76 0.33 -16.96
N GLN A 258 17.02 0.31 -15.85
CA GLN A 258 15.60 -0.02 -15.78
C GLN A 258 14.75 1.24 -15.63
N LYS A 259 13.48 1.10 -15.99
CA LYS A 259 12.45 2.11 -15.74
C LYS A 259 12.38 2.39 -14.25
N CYS A 260 12.26 3.66 -13.88
CA CYS A 260 12.07 4.09 -12.50
C CYS A 260 10.59 4.11 -12.14
N VAL A 261 9.79 4.83 -12.94
CA VAL A 261 8.38 5.16 -12.67
C VAL A 261 7.60 5.36 -13.97
N ASP A 262 6.29 5.22 -13.93
CA ASP A 262 5.37 5.76 -14.94
C ASP A 262 5.16 7.26 -14.74
N THR A 263 5.33 8.07 -15.80
CA THR A 263 4.85 9.46 -15.79
C THR A 263 3.50 9.55 -16.48
N ALA A 264 2.86 10.73 -16.41
CA ALA A 264 1.59 11.01 -17.07
C ALA A 264 1.61 10.76 -18.60
N SER A 265 2.79 10.75 -19.23
CA SER A 265 2.91 10.40 -20.66
C SER A 265 2.88 8.89 -20.93
N GLU A 266 3.24 8.06 -19.97
CA GLU A 266 3.14 6.60 -20.09
C GLU A 266 1.86 6.03 -19.48
N ASN A 267 1.33 6.68 -18.44
CA ASN A 267 0.12 6.29 -17.73
C ASN A 267 -0.66 7.54 -17.31
N GLU A 268 -1.87 7.71 -17.86
CA GLU A 268 -2.73 8.89 -17.61
C GLU A 268 -3.13 9.09 -16.14
N ASN A 269 -2.99 8.05 -15.31
CA ASN A 269 -3.30 8.11 -13.88
C ASN A 269 -2.06 8.43 -13.01
N SER A 270 -0.87 8.60 -13.61
CA SER A 270 0.31 9.03 -12.87
C SER A 270 0.21 10.52 -12.52
N LEU A 271 0.61 10.85 -11.29
CA LEU A 271 0.63 12.23 -10.78
C LEU A 271 1.92 12.98 -11.15
N ILE A 272 2.93 12.26 -11.65
CA ILE A 272 4.20 12.85 -12.08
C ILE A 272 4.12 13.20 -13.56
N THR A 273 4.30 14.46 -13.89
CA THR A 273 4.37 14.96 -15.26
C THR A 273 5.82 15.15 -15.71
N PHE A 274 6.06 15.11 -17.01
CA PHE A 274 7.39 15.32 -17.60
C PHE A 274 7.26 16.17 -18.87
N ASP A 275 7.86 17.36 -18.88
CA ASP A 275 7.76 18.32 -19.99
C ASP A 275 8.86 18.13 -21.06
N SER A 276 9.55 16.98 -21.04
CA SER A 276 10.78 16.65 -21.78
C SER A 276 12.07 17.19 -21.18
N VAL A 277 12.01 18.05 -20.17
CA VAL A 277 13.18 18.62 -19.47
C VAL A 277 13.10 18.34 -17.98
N ASN A 278 12.01 18.75 -17.34
CA ASN A 278 11.80 18.65 -15.91
C ASN A 278 10.62 17.75 -15.59
N TYR A 279 10.69 17.14 -14.41
CA TYR A 279 9.58 16.46 -13.77
C TYR A 279 8.88 17.42 -12.83
N ASP A 280 7.56 17.31 -12.77
CA ASP A 280 6.72 18.14 -11.91
C ASP A 280 5.54 17.35 -11.35
N VAL A 281 5.04 17.79 -10.20
CA VAL A 281 3.84 17.28 -9.53
C VAL A 281 3.04 18.47 -9.00
N SER A 282 1.70 18.37 -9.03
CA SER A 282 0.86 19.43 -8.48
C SER A 282 1.06 19.58 -6.97
N GLU A 283 0.90 20.80 -6.45
CA GLU A 283 1.01 21.10 -5.01
C GLU A 283 0.08 20.22 -4.17
N PHE A 284 -1.12 19.92 -4.67
CA PHE A 284 -2.10 19.06 -4.00
C PHE A 284 -1.71 17.58 -3.94
N ALA A 285 -0.73 17.15 -4.74
CA ALA A 285 -0.26 15.76 -4.80
C ALA A 285 1.16 15.60 -4.24
N ALA A 286 1.83 16.70 -3.87
CA ALA A 286 3.22 16.74 -3.44
C ALA A 286 3.49 15.79 -2.25
N ASN A 287 2.57 15.78 -1.26
CA ASN A 287 2.67 14.99 -0.03
C ASN A 287 1.97 13.63 -0.09
N LEU A 288 1.36 13.27 -1.22
CA LEU A 288 0.89 11.91 -1.44
C LEU A 288 2.09 10.98 -1.62
N PRO A 289 2.01 9.72 -1.15
CA PRO A 289 3.04 8.74 -1.43
C PRO A 289 3.20 8.57 -2.94
N VAL A 290 4.45 8.42 -3.39
CA VAL A 290 4.74 8.13 -4.78
C VAL A 290 4.28 6.72 -5.13
N VAL A 291 3.55 6.60 -6.24
CA VAL A 291 3.02 5.34 -6.76
C VAL A 291 3.39 5.17 -8.24
N GLY A 292 3.14 3.99 -8.80
CA GLY A 292 3.56 3.67 -10.17
C GLY A 292 5.08 3.55 -10.33
N VAL A 293 5.78 3.37 -9.20
CA VAL A 293 7.23 3.15 -9.15
C VAL A 293 7.54 1.67 -9.25
N THR A 294 8.58 1.35 -10.00
CA THR A 294 9.13 0.00 -10.05
C THR A 294 10.01 -0.26 -8.83
N TRP A 295 10.31 -1.53 -8.56
CA TRP A 295 11.29 -1.89 -7.53
C TRP A 295 12.67 -1.26 -7.79
N TRP A 296 13.08 -1.20 -9.06
CA TRP A 296 14.34 -0.56 -9.46
C TRP A 296 14.34 0.95 -9.16
N GLY A 297 13.20 1.60 -9.42
CA GLY A 297 12.96 2.99 -9.08
C GLY A 297 13.06 3.27 -7.58
N ALA A 298 12.42 2.43 -6.79
CA ALA A 298 12.44 2.51 -5.32
C ALA A 298 13.87 2.33 -4.77
N GLN A 299 14.55 1.27 -5.21
CA GLN A 299 15.93 0.96 -4.80
C GLN A 299 16.92 2.08 -5.18
N ALA A 300 16.79 2.63 -6.39
CA ALA A 300 17.67 3.69 -6.89
C ALA A 300 17.46 5.03 -6.19
N TYR A 301 16.24 5.33 -5.74
CA TYR A 301 15.94 6.47 -4.88
C TYR A 301 16.62 6.33 -3.53
N CYS A 302 16.42 5.20 -2.84
CA CYS A 302 17.03 5.01 -1.52
C CYS A 302 18.56 5.10 -1.59
N GLN A 303 19.18 4.50 -2.63
CA GLN A 303 20.62 4.58 -2.84
C GLN A 303 21.13 6.01 -3.07
N ALA A 304 20.34 6.87 -3.72
CA ALA A 304 20.73 8.27 -3.93
C ALA A 304 20.84 9.06 -2.62
N LEU A 305 20.16 8.61 -1.56
CA LEU A 305 20.24 9.14 -0.19
C LEU A 305 21.29 8.42 0.68
N GLY A 306 22.05 7.45 0.12
CA GLY A 306 22.89 6.56 0.92
C GLY A 306 22.10 5.58 1.81
N ARG A 307 20.83 5.35 1.48
CA ARG A 307 19.90 4.44 2.15
C ARG A 307 19.70 3.17 1.30
N ARG A 308 18.85 2.25 1.77
CA ARG A 308 18.44 1.03 1.05
C ARG A 308 16.94 0.80 1.20
N LEU A 309 16.38 -0.17 0.48
CA LEU A 309 15.07 -0.70 0.85
C LEU A 309 15.19 -1.51 2.14
N PRO A 310 14.15 -1.56 3.00
CA PRO A 310 14.11 -2.50 4.12
C PRO A 310 14.09 -3.93 3.60
N THR A 311 14.62 -4.86 4.37
CA THR A 311 14.28 -6.28 4.21
C THR A 311 12.82 -6.51 4.60
N GLU A 312 12.24 -7.62 4.15
CA GLU A 312 10.90 -8.06 4.54
C GLU A 312 10.79 -8.21 6.07
N ALA A 313 11.85 -8.73 6.70
CA ALA A 313 11.92 -8.91 8.14
C ALA A 313 11.98 -7.59 8.91
N GLU A 314 12.81 -6.65 8.45
CA GLU A 314 12.87 -5.30 9.03
C GLU A 314 11.53 -4.58 8.91
N TRP A 315 10.89 -4.66 7.73
CA TRP A 315 9.58 -4.06 7.51
C TRP A 315 8.54 -4.65 8.48
N GLU A 316 8.49 -5.97 8.63
CA GLU A 316 7.55 -6.63 9.54
C GLU A 316 7.83 -6.26 11.00
N ARG A 317 9.10 -6.28 11.44
CA ARG A 317 9.48 -5.88 12.78
C ARG A 317 9.02 -4.45 13.08
N ALA A 318 9.29 -3.52 12.16
CA ALA A 318 8.89 -2.13 12.30
C ALA A 318 7.37 -1.99 12.41
N ALA A 319 6.60 -2.66 11.54
CA ALA A 319 5.14 -2.61 11.50
C ALA A 319 4.49 -3.22 12.74
N ARG A 320 5.01 -4.35 13.25
CA ARG A 320 4.46 -5.05 14.42
C ARG A 320 4.80 -4.36 15.75
N GLY A 321 5.75 -3.43 15.74
CA GLY A 321 6.19 -2.70 16.91
C GLY A 321 6.88 -3.56 17.98
N PRO A 322 7.21 -2.97 19.13
CA PRO A 322 7.80 -3.69 20.27
C PRO A 322 6.92 -4.83 20.80
N ASN A 323 5.60 -4.72 20.64
CA ASN A 323 4.61 -5.66 21.18
C ASN A 323 4.30 -6.83 20.24
N ASN A 324 4.90 -6.87 19.05
CA ASN A 324 4.72 -7.92 18.07
C ASN A 324 3.24 -8.14 17.68
N THR A 325 2.50 -7.06 17.39
CA THR A 325 1.05 -7.08 17.11
C THR A 325 0.73 -7.27 15.63
N ILE A 326 -0.52 -7.67 15.32
CA ILE A 326 -0.99 -7.92 13.95
C ILE A 326 -1.04 -6.63 13.11
N TYR A 327 -1.52 -5.54 13.70
CA TYR A 327 -1.50 -4.20 13.13
C TYR A 327 -0.58 -3.30 13.99
N PRO A 328 -0.10 -2.16 13.46
CA PRO A 328 0.74 -1.20 14.19
C PRO A 328 0.18 -0.77 15.55
N TRP A 329 -1.14 -0.71 15.68
CA TRP A 329 -1.85 -0.27 16.89
C TRP A 329 -2.38 -1.40 17.78
N GLY A 330 -2.28 -2.66 17.36
CA GLY A 330 -2.83 -3.78 18.13
C GLY A 330 -3.28 -4.96 17.29
N ASN A 331 -4.06 -5.85 17.90
CA ASN A 331 -4.51 -7.09 17.26
C ASN A 331 -5.90 -7.00 16.61
N GLU A 332 -6.62 -5.91 16.90
CA GLU A 332 -7.97 -5.66 16.39
C GLU A 332 -7.96 -4.55 15.34
N TRP A 333 -8.78 -4.73 14.30
CA TRP A 333 -8.92 -3.73 13.24
C TRP A 333 -9.65 -2.48 13.76
N VAL A 334 -9.13 -1.29 13.41
CA VAL A 334 -9.76 0.00 13.70
C VAL A 334 -9.85 0.82 12.42
N MET A 335 -11.08 1.03 11.92
CA MET A 335 -11.31 1.61 10.59
C MET A 335 -10.75 3.03 10.39
N THR A 336 -10.56 3.79 11.47
CA THR A 336 -10.09 5.18 11.41
C THR A 336 -8.57 5.30 11.52
N TYR A 337 -7.82 4.20 11.57
CA TYR A 337 -6.38 4.19 11.83
C TYR A 337 -5.55 3.86 10.59
N ALA A 338 -6.19 3.58 9.46
CA ALA A 338 -5.49 3.25 8.22
C ALA A 338 -6.36 3.60 7.01
N ARG A 339 -5.70 3.93 5.89
CA ARG A 339 -6.35 4.08 4.59
C ARG A 339 -6.44 2.72 3.90
N THR A 340 -7.64 2.16 3.83
CA THR A 340 -7.95 0.91 3.09
C THR A 340 -9.24 1.10 2.33
N ASN A 341 -9.72 0.09 1.61
CA ASN A 341 -11.01 0.17 0.92
C ASN A 341 -12.23 0.08 1.87
N ARG A 342 -11.99 0.10 3.20
CA ARG A 342 -13.02 0.09 4.24
C ARG A 342 -13.08 1.42 4.98
N PRO A 343 -14.29 1.83 5.44
CA PRO A 343 -15.57 1.10 5.35
C PRO A 343 -16.24 1.16 3.96
N ASP A 344 -15.92 2.15 3.12
CA ASP A 344 -16.61 2.37 1.84
C ASP A 344 -15.61 2.41 0.67
N PRO A 345 -15.61 1.41 -0.24
CA PRO A 345 -14.68 1.38 -1.36
C PRO A 345 -14.92 2.52 -2.37
N THR A 346 -16.12 3.11 -2.41
CA THR A 346 -16.46 4.18 -3.36
C THR A 346 -15.87 5.54 -2.98
N GLN A 347 -15.49 5.71 -1.71
CA GLN A 347 -14.84 6.93 -1.20
C GLN A 347 -13.31 6.85 -1.21
N ASN A 348 -12.77 5.65 -1.50
CA ASN A 348 -11.34 5.40 -1.50
C ASN A 348 -10.82 5.45 -2.94
N ILE A 349 -10.62 6.65 -3.46
CA ILE A 349 -10.16 6.91 -4.85
C ILE A 349 -8.65 7.16 -4.97
N GLY A 350 -7.85 6.68 -4.01
CA GLY A 350 -6.40 6.92 -3.99
C GLY A 350 -5.82 6.93 -2.58
N PRO A 351 -4.48 7.08 -2.48
CA PRO A 351 -3.82 7.30 -1.20
C PRO A 351 -4.22 8.65 -0.61
N LEU A 352 -3.89 8.84 0.67
CA LEU A 352 -3.93 10.14 1.33
C LEU A 352 -2.51 10.64 1.58
N GLU A 353 -2.38 11.90 2.02
CA GLU A 353 -1.08 12.45 2.40
C GLU A 353 -0.46 11.57 3.49
N VAL A 354 0.84 11.38 3.40
CA VAL A 354 1.57 10.60 4.41
C VAL A 354 1.33 11.17 5.81
N GLY A 355 1.13 10.29 6.79
CA GLY A 355 0.85 10.67 8.17
C GLY A 355 -0.59 11.06 8.46
N SER A 356 -1.53 10.89 7.52
CA SER A 356 -2.96 11.20 7.72
C SER A 356 -3.62 10.41 8.87
N PHE A 357 -3.01 9.30 9.31
CA PHE A 357 -3.52 8.43 10.37
C PHE A 357 -2.59 8.38 11.58
N PRO A 358 -2.46 9.45 12.37
CA PRO A 358 -1.52 9.49 13.49
C PRO A 358 -1.83 8.47 14.59
N SER A 359 -3.10 8.11 14.78
CA SER A 359 -3.49 7.06 15.74
C SER A 359 -3.14 5.64 15.28
N GLY A 360 -2.86 5.45 13.99
CA GLY A 360 -2.40 4.19 13.42
C GLY A 360 -0.88 4.05 13.35
N ALA A 361 -0.12 5.06 13.79
CA ALA A 361 1.34 5.02 13.78
C ALA A 361 1.88 4.05 14.84
N VAL A 362 3.01 3.41 14.55
CA VAL A 362 3.75 2.58 15.51
C VAL A 362 4.86 3.40 16.15
N SER A 363 4.91 3.44 17.47
CA SER A 363 5.92 4.19 18.22
C SER A 363 7.18 3.35 18.49
N TRP A 364 8.33 4.00 18.30
CA TRP A 364 9.67 3.50 18.58
C TRP A 364 10.48 4.53 19.39
N ALA A 365 11.76 4.26 19.63
CA ALA A 365 12.57 5.00 20.60
C ALA A 365 12.69 6.52 20.32
N ASN A 366 12.83 6.92 19.05
CA ASN A 366 13.07 8.33 18.66
C ASN A 366 11.98 8.91 17.75
N GLY A 367 10.83 8.24 17.61
CA GLY A 367 9.78 8.67 16.69
C GLY A 367 8.68 7.63 16.52
N SER A 368 7.76 7.90 15.60
CA SER A 368 6.74 6.94 15.17
C SER A 368 6.83 6.74 13.68
N ILE A 369 6.49 5.54 13.21
CA ILE A 369 6.44 5.19 11.79
C ILE A 369 4.96 5.11 11.41
N TYR A 370 4.58 5.82 10.36
CA TYR A 370 3.19 6.01 9.95
C TYR A 370 2.87 5.11 8.77
N ASP A 371 1.57 4.84 8.59
CA ASP A 371 1.02 4.20 7.39
C ASP A 371 1.62 2.81 7.08
N MET A 372 2.13 2.10 8.11
CA MET A 372 2.62 0.71 7.95
C MET A 372 1.48 -0.29 7.65
N SER A 373 0.23 0.13 7.73
CA SER A 373 -0.96 -0.63 7.34
C SER A 373 -1.85 0.25 6.47
N GLY A 374 -2.01 -0.12 5.19
CA GLY A 374 -2.79 0.65 4.23
C GLY A 374 -1.99 1.80 3.59
N ASN A 375 -2.72 2.80 3.10
CA ASN A 375 -2.24 3.88 2.25
C ASN A 375 -1.63 3.35 0.94
N VAL A 376 -0.34 3.05 0.87
CA VAL A 376 0.23 2.31 -0.26
C VAL A 376 0.95 1.06 0.21
N ALA A 377 0.86 0.00 -0.59
CA ALA A 377 1.69 -1.17 -0.37
C ALA A 377 3.15 -0.79 -0.68
N GLU A 378 4.11 -1.47 -0.06
CA GLU A 378 5.51 -1.04 -0.09
C GLU A 378 6.44 -2.12 -0.66
N TRP A 379 7.25 -1.76 -1.65
CA TRP A 379 8.38 -2.57 -2.08
C TRP A 379 9.38 -2.77 -0.94
N VAL A 380 9.84 -4.01 -0.76
CA VAL A 380 10.98 -4.34 0.12
C VAL A 380 12.11 -4.99 -0.69
N GLN A 381 13.28 -5.18 -0.08
CA GLN A 381 14.48 -5.66 -0.75
C GLN A 381 14.34 -7.09 -1.29
N ASP A 382 13.64 -7.95 -0.57
CA ASP A 382 13.69 -9.40 -0.72
C ASP A 382 13.11 -9.90 -2.04
N TRP A 383 13.72 -10.96 -2.58
CA TRP A 383 13.05 -11.79 -3.58
C TRP A 383 11.92 -12.58 -2.91
N TYR A 384 10.81 -12.77 -3.62
CA TYR A 384 9.70 -13.56 -3.13
C TYR A 384 9.91 -15.05 -3.40
N ASP A 385 9.59 -15.85 -2.38
CA ASP A 385 9.37 -17.29 -2.47
C ASP A 385 8.31 -17.69 -1.44
N ALA A 386 7.25 -18.35 -1.91
CA ALA A 386 6.10 -18.72 -1.08
C ALA A 386 6.46 -19.71 0.04
N GLY A 387 7.53 -20.49 -0.13
CA GLY A 387 8.00 -21.46 0.85
C GLY A 387 9.16 -20.97 1.71
N TYR A 388 9.58 -19.69 1.59
CA TYR A 388 10.79 -19.19 2.26
C TYR A 388 10.75 -19.35 3.77
N TYR A 389 9.62 -19.03 4.42
CA TYR A 389 9.47 -19.06 5.88
C TYR A 389 9.65 -20.47 6.48
N SER A 390 9.50 -21.53 5.66
CA SER A 390 9.74 -22.91 6.09
C SER A 390 11.21 -23.35 5.99
N ARG A 391 12.09 -22.50 5.44
CA ARG A 391 13.50 -22.83 5.25
C ARG A 391 14.34 -22.39 6.45
N PRO A 392 15.44 -23.09 6.75
CA PRO A 392 16.32 -22.70 7.83
C PRO A 392 16.88 -21.27 7.69
N GLU A 393 17.09 -20.79 6.46
CA GLU A 393 17.65 -19.45 6.22
C GLU A 393 16.69 -18.30 6.54
N ALA A 394 15.38 -18.57 6.62
CA ALA A 394 14.40 -17.57 7.04
C ALA A 394 14.50 -17.27 8.55
N SER A 395 15.04 -18.22 9.33
CA SER A 395 15.26 -18.04 10.77
C SER A 395 16.69 -17.59 11.06
N GLY A 396 16.86 -16.77 12.10
CA GLY A 396 18.19 -16.35 12.56
C GLY A 396 18.46 -14.86 12.37
N LEU A 397 19.74 -14.51 12.20
CA LEU A 397 20.20 -13.13 12.20
C LEU A 397 20.07 -12.48 10.82
N ASN A 398 19.32 -11.38 10.73
CA ASN A 398 19.17 -10.51 9.55
C ASN A 398 18.87 -11.28 8.24
N PRO A 399 17.80 -12.08 8.16
CA PRO A 399 17.45 -12.78 6.92
C PRO A 399 17.23 -11.77 5.78
N GLN A 400 17.72 -12.12 4.60
CA GLN A 400 17.74 -11.26 3.39
C GLN A 400 16.83 -11.81 2.27
N GLY A 401 15.99 -12.79 2.60
CA GLY A 401 15.22 -13.53 1.62
C GLY A 401 16.06 -14.51 0.79
N PRO A 402 15.44 -15.18 -0.19
CA PRO A 402 16.14 -15.97 -1.20
C PRO A 402 17.17 -15.14 -1.98
N ALA A 403 18.30 -15.75 -2.34
CA ALA A 403 19.34 -15.07 -3.13
C ALA A 403 18.90 -14.66 -4.54
N THR A 404 17.90 -15.34 -5.11
CA THR A 404 17.37 -15.09 -6.45
C THR A 404 15.86 -15.31 -6.48
N GLY A 405 15.15 -14.61 -7.35
CA GLY A 405 13.73 -14.82 -7.58
C GLY A 405 13.26 -14.18 -8.89
N VAL A 406 11.96 -14.27 -9.13
CA VAL A 406 11.28 -13.63 -10.27
C VAL A 406 10.56 -12.36 -9.80
N ASP A 407 9.90 -12.46 -8.65
CA ASP A 407 9.11 -11.38 -8.06
C ASP A 407 9.75 -10.87 -6.79
N ARG A 408 9.51 -9.60 -6.47
CA ARG A 408 9.93 -8.97 -5.21
C ARG A 408 8.77 -8.94 -4.24
N VAL A 409 9.09 -8.99 -2.96
CA VAL A 409 8.09 -8.90 -1.89
C VAL A 409 7.51 -7.49 -1.81
N VAL A 410 6.21 -7.43 -1.50
CA VAL A 410 5.43 -6.21 -1.21
C VAL A 410 4.66 -6.40 0.10
N ARG A 411 4.57 -5.33 0.90
CA ARG A 411 4.05 -5.34 2.28
C ARG A 411 3.03 -4.23 2.54
N GLY A 412 2.30 -4.32 3.65
CA GLY A 412 1.48 -3.21 4.19
C GLY A 412 0.06 -3.07 3.68
N GLY A 413 -0.24 -3.57 2.48
CA GLY A 413 -1.53 -3.34 1.84
C GLY A 413 -1.75 -1.86 1.48
N SER A 414 -2.88 -1.54 0.88
CA SER A 414 -3.09 -0.24 0.24
C SER A 414 -4.51 0.29 0.41
N TRP A 415 -4.72 1.53 -0.06
CA TRP A 415 -6.00 2.22 -0.07
C TRP A 415 -7.12 1.48 -0.80
N ASP A 416 -6.81 0.59 -1.74
CA ASP A 416 -7.77 -0.24 -2.48
C ASP A 416 -7.90 -1.68 -1.93
N ALA A 417 -7.12 -2.03 -0.90
CA ALA A 417 -7.12 -3.35 -0.30
C ALA A 417 -8.10 -3.46 0.88
N VAL A 418 -8.61 -4.67 1.13
CA VAL A 418 -9.34 -4.97 2.37
C VAL A 418 -8.36 -5.12 3.55
N PRO A 419 -8.80 -4.92 4.81
CA PRO A 419 -7.94 -4.99 5.99
C PRO A 419 -7.11 -6.27 6.14
N PHE A 420 -7.57 -7.39 5.57
CA PHE A 420 -6.81 -8.65 5.51
C PHE A 420 -5.38 -8.45 4.97
N PHE A 421 -5.24 -7.66 3.89
CA PHE A 421 -3.96 -7.36 3.25
C PHE A 421 -3.14 -6.31 3.98
N ALA A 422 -3.78 -5.53 4.88
CA ALA A 422 -3.13 -4.50 5.67
C ALA A 422 -2.50 -5.01 6.97
N ARG A 423 -2.63 -6.31 7.26
CA ARG A 423 -1.99 -6.96 8.41
C ARG A 423 -0.47 -6.97 8.21
N ALA A 424 0.29 -6.70 9.27
CA ALA A 424 1.75 -6.65 9.22
C ALA A 424 2.39 -7.97 8.73
N VAL A 425 1.70 -9.10 8.90
CA VAL A 425 2.18 -10.41 8.44
C VAL A 425 1.97 -10.65 6.95
N HIS A 426 1.03 -9.95 6.30
CA HIS A 426 0.54 -10.32 4.97
C HIS A 426 1.54 -10.00 3.87
N ARG A 427 1.90 -11.00 3.06
CA ARG A 427 2.89 -10.90 1.98
C ARG A 427 2.20 -10.78 0.63
N GLN A 428 2.67 -9.89 -0.22
CA GLN A 428 2.33 -9.86 -1.64
C GLN A 428 3.61 -9.89 -2.46
N HIS A 429 3.49 -10.12 -3.77
CA HIS A 429 4.66 -10.14 -4.65
C HIS A 429 4.29 -9.74 -6.07
N PHE A 430 5.22 -9.05 -6.72
CA PHE A 430 5.07 -8.58 -8.10
C PHE A 430 6.43 -8.53 -8.79
N ARG A 431 6.46 -8.48 -10.12
CA ARG A 431 7.74 -8.38 -10.83
C ARG A 431 8.40 -7.06 -10.49
N PRO A 432 9.74 -7.01 -10.42
CA PRO A 432 10.45 -5.76 -10.13
C PRO A 432 10.26 -4.67 -11.19
N THR A 433 9.69 -5.01 -12.35
CA THR A 433 9.33 -4.10 -13.44
C THR A 433 7.89 -3.59 -13.39
N ASP A 434 7.04 -4.18 -12.55
CA ASP A 434 5.63 -3.83 -12.48
C ASP A 434 5.45 -2.47 -11.81
N THR A 435 4.39 -1.76 -12.21
CA THR A 435 4.00 -0.46 -11.69
C THR A 435 2.51 -0.49 -11.35
N TYR A 436 2.15 -0.05 -10.15
CA TYR A 436 0.75 0.02 -9.70
C TYR A 436 0.47 1.32 -8.95
N LEU A 437 -0.75 1.84 -9.08
CA LEU A 437 -1.19 3.11 -8.46
C LEU A 437 -1.44 3.01 -6.95
N TRP A 438 -1.26 1.82 -6.39
CA TRP A 438 -1.38 1.53 -4.97
C TRP A 438 -0.05 1.02 -4.37
N LEU A 439 1.03 1.00 -5.16
CA LEU A 439 2.33 0.47 -4.78
C LEU A 439 3.39 1.58 -4.79
N GLY A 440 3.92 1.87 -3.60
CA GLY A 440 5.02 2.78 -3.34
C GLY A 440 6.15 2.07 -2.58
N PHE A 441 6.83 2.80 -1.70
CA PHE A 441 7.93 2.30 -0.87
C PHE A 441 8.35 3.32 0.19
N ARG A 442 9.20 2.86 1.11
CA ARG A 442 10.00 3.69 2.00
C ARG A 442 11.42 3.16 2.10
N CYS A 443 12.35 3.98 2.56
CA CYS A 443 13.75 3.60 2.72
C CYS A 443 14.08 3.19 4.17
N ALA A 444 15.08 2.34 4.29
CA ALA A 444 15.76 1.95 5.51
C ALA A 444 17.25 2.34 5.47
N ALA A 445 17.89 2.39 6.64
CA ALA A 445 19.32 2.57 6.79
C ALA A 445 19.85 1.71 7.92
N ASP A 446 21.13 1.33 7.84
CA ASP A 446 21.81 0.64 8.93
C ASP A 446 22.03 1.61 10.09
N TYR A 447 21.83 1.16 11.33
CA TYR A 447 22.06 2.00 12.50
C TYR A 447 23.54 1.98 12.89
N VAL A 448 24.17 3.15 12.90
CA VAL A 448 25.54 3.33 13.42
C VAL A 448 25.45 4.12 14.72
N PRO A 449 25.76 3.52 15.88
CA PRO A 449 25.75 4.24 17.15
C PRO A 449 26.74 5.42 17.11
N GLU A 450 26.33 6.59 17.60
CA GLU A 450 27.12 7.82 17.56
C GLU A 450 28.52 7.67 18.22
N THR A 451 28.66 6.73 19.16
CA THR A 451 29.92 6.37 19.83
C THR A 451 30.95 5.68 18.92
N ALA A 452 30.55 5.11 17.78
CA ALA A 452 31.45 4.48 16.82
C ALA A 452 32.23 5.50 15.95
N THR A 453 31.86 6.78 16.01
CA THR A 453 32.42 7.87 15.18
C THR A 453 33.51 8.69 15.87
N GLN A 454 33.81 8.42 17.15
CA GLN A 454 34.96 9.05 17.80
C GLN A 454 36.25 8.40 17.25
N PRO A 455 37.13 9.14 16.55
CA PRO A 455 38.43 8.60 16.20
C PRO A 455 39.12 8.18 17.51
N LEU A 456 39.67 6.97 17.53
CA LEU A 456 40.56 6.50 18.59
C LEU A 456 41.62 7.58 18.80
N THR A 457 41.42 8.42 19.81
CA THR A 457 42.42 9.37 20.26
C THR A 457 43.51 8.50 20.85
N THR A 458 44.60 8.36 20.10
CA THR A 458 45.84 7.76 20.58
C THR A 458 46.20 8.49 21.86
N THR A 459 46.03 7.81 23.00
CA THR A 459 46.53 8.28 24.27
C THR A 459 48.05 8.37 24.14
N ASP A 460 48.52 9.61 24.09
CA ASP A 460 49.92 9.99 24.17
C ASP A 460 50.49 9.40 25.47
N THR A 461 51.14 8.25 25.35
CA THR A 461 51.84 7.60 26.46
C THR A 461 53.20 8.28 26.56
N THR A 462 53.23 9.44 27.22
CA THR A 462 54.49 9.95 27.77
C THR A 462 54.93 9.00 28.88
N GLY A 463 56.17 8.53 28.75
CA GLY A 463 56.70 7.37 29.45
C GLY A 463 56.67 7.47 30.98
N GLY A 464 56.15 6.42 31.59
CA GLY A 464 56.53 5.97 32.92
C GLY A 464 57.11 4.57 32.79
N ALA A 465 58.42 4.43 32.99
CA ALA A 465 59.09 3.14 33.03
C ALA A 465 58.52 2.28 34.17
N VAL A 466 58.16 1.03 33.86
CA VAL A 466 57.88 0.01 34.88
C VAL A 466 58.65 -1.27 34.55
N ASP A 467 59.31 -1.76 35.59
CA ASP A 467 60.31 -2.80 35.74
C ASP A 467 59.91 -4.18 35.15
N PRO A 468 60.77 -4.88 34.36
CA PRO A 468 60.42 -6.16 33.73
C PRO A 468 60.43 -7.40 34.65
N ALA A 469 60.36 -7.25 35.97
CA ALA A 469 60.56 -8.36 36.92
C ALA A 469 59.31 -8.98 37.58
N SER A 470 58.06 -8.72 37.13
CA SER A 470 56.86 -9.24 37.84
C SER A 470 55.90 -10.17 37.08
N LEU A 471 56.31 -10.78 35.96
CA LEU A 471 55.45 -11.77 35.30
C LEU A 471 55.71 -13.17 35.86
N GLY A 472 54.80 -13.63 36.72
CA GLY A 472 54.71 -15.03 37.15
C GLY A 472 54.29 -15.96 35.99
N PRO A 473 54.58 -17.28 36.10
CA PRO A 473 54.42 -18.21 34.99
C PRO A 473 52.95 -18.49 34.64
N VAL A 474 52.66 -18.44 33.34
CA VAL A 474 51.40 -18.83 32.71
C VAL A 474 51.32 -20.37 32.63
N PRO A 475 50.20 -21.01 33.01
CA PRO A 475 50.03 -22.47 32.85
C PRO A 475 49.77 -22.86 31.38
N PRO A 476 50.26 -24.03 30.92
CA PRO A 476 50.19 -24.41 29.51
C PRO A 476 48.80 -24.87 29.08
N THR A 477 48.41 -24.39 27.90
CA THR A 477 47.27 -24.81 27.09
C THR A 477 47.51 -26.19 26.47
N SER A 478 46.53 -27.09 26.60
CA SER A 478 46.52 -28.40 25.94
C SER A 478 45.97 -28.29 24.50
N GLU A 479 46.81 -28.62 23.51
CA GLU A 479 46.42 -28.90 22.12
C GLU A 479 45.73 -30.27 21.98
N PRO A 480 44.81 -30.46 21.02
CA PRO A 480 44.29 -31.77 20.67
C PRO A 480 45.21 -32.51 19.69
N GLU A 481 45.49 -33.76 20.02
CA GLU A 481 46.38 -34.68 19.32
C GLU A 481 45.75 -35.24 18.03
N VAL A 482 46.48 -35.12 16.92
CA VAL A 482 46.17 -35.73 15.61
C VAL A 482 46.69 -37.18 15.60
N GLN A 483 45.82 -38.16 15.36
CA GLN A 483 46.23 -39.56 15.14
C GLN A 483 46.32 -39.92 13.64
N PRO A 484 47.30 -40.77 13.24
CA PRO A 484 47.58 -41.07 11.84
C PRO A 484 46.80 -42.28 11.30
N THR A 485 46.60 -42.24 9.98
CA THR A 485 45.93 -43.24 9.14
C THR A 485 46.72 -44.55 8.97
N GLN A 486 45.99 -45.65 8.74
CA GLN A 486 46.51 -46.90 8.14
C GLN A 486 45.52 -47.43 7.09
N PRO A 487 45.97 -48.14 6.03
CA PRO A 487 45.21 -48.41 4.81
C PRO A 487 44.66 -49.84 4.75
N VAL A 488 43.49 -50.05 4.13
CA VAL A 488 43.05 -51.39 3.67
C VAL A 488 42.26 -51.28 2.37
N ASP A 489 42.79 -51.95 1.35
CA ASP A 489 42.20 -52.19 0.02
C ASP A 489 41.19 -53.35 0.03
N ALA A 490 40.41 -53.41 -1.07
CA ALA A 490 39.67 -54.55 -1.65
C ALA A 490 38.14 -54.65 -1.44
N ARG A 491 37.43 -54.39 -2.56
CA ARG A 491 36.06 -54.84 -2.91
C ARG A 491 35.97 -56.39 -2.97
N PRO A 492 34.76 -56.99 -2.88
CA PRO A 492 33.94 -57.26 -4.09
C PRO A 492 32.40 -57.27 -3.89
N GLY A 493 31.67 -57.05 -4.99
CA GLY A 493 30.41 -57.76 -5.27
C GLY A 493 29.09 -56.97 -5.28
N LEU A 494 28.53 -56.77 -6.48
CA LEU A 494 27.17 -56.30 -6.80
C LEU A 494 26.12 -57.43 -6.58
N PRO A 495 24.80 -57.11 -6.50
CA PRO A 495 23.90 -57.31 -7.66
C PRO A 495 22.91 -56.14 -7.89
N THR A 496 22.75 -55.56 -9.11
CA THR A 496 21.68 -55.79 -10.14
C THR A 496 20.24 -55.75 -9.60
N ALA A 497 19.21 -55.08 -10.15
CA ALA A 497 18.92 -54.35 -11.40
C ALA A 497 17.61 -53.51 -11.18
N ALA A 498 17.50 -52.25 -11.66
CA ALA A 498 16.71 -51.75 -12.82
C ALA A 498 15.15 -51.77 -12.70
N PRO A 499 14.36 -51.05 -13.53
CA PRO A 499 14.48 -49.69 -14.09
C PRO A 499 13.21 -48.83 -13.83
N SER A 500 13.28 -47.49 -13.93
CA SER A 500 12.08 -46.64 -14.01
C SER A 500 12.12 -45.71 -15.23
N ALA A 501 10.99 -45.67 -15.92
CA ALA A 501 10.77 -45.13 -17.24
C ALA A 501 10.10 -43.75 -17.21
N THR A 502 10.41 -42.96 -18.26
CA THR A 502 9.62 -41.93 -18.95
C THR A 502 9.28 -40.60 -18.22
N PRO A 503 9.49 -39.44 -18.89
CA PRO A 503 9.18 -38.12 -18.33
C PRO A 503 7.71 -37.73 -18.57
N ALA A 504 7.06 -37.13 -17.57
CA ALA A 504 5.72 -36.57 -17.68
C ALA A 504 5.76 -35.03 -17.72
N ALA A 505 5.29 -34.51 -18.85
CA ALA A 505 4.51 -33.30 -19.10
C ALA A 505 4.74 -32.00 -18.29
N ASN A 506 5.06 -30.93 -19.03
CA ASN A 506 4.93 -29.52 -18.65
C ASN A 506 3.56 -29.19 -18.03
N PRO A 507 3.51 -28.35 -16.97
CA PRO A 507 2.26 -27.71 -16.57
C PRO A 507 1.96 -26.49 -17.43
N THR A 508 0.71 -26.44 -17.89
CA THR A 508 0.04 -25.37 -18.65
C THR A 508 -0.12 -24.09 -17.79
N PRO A 509 -0.11 -22.87 -18.37
CA PRO A 509 -0.29 -21.63 -17.62
C PRO A 509 -1.74 -21.44 -17.14
N ILE A 510 -1.92 -20.98 -15.90
CA ILE A 510 -3.21 -20.55 -15.33
C ILE A 510 -3.52 -19.12 -15.83
N PRO A 511 -4.74 -18.80 -16.28
CA PRO A 511 -5.07 -17.50 -16.88
C PRO A 511 -5.24 -16.40 -15.82
N ALA A 512 -4.76 -15.20 -16.16
CA ALA A 512 -5.00 -13.97 -15.43
C ALA A 512 -6.50 -13.62 -15.41
N VAL A 513 -6.99 -13.21 -14.24
CA VAL A 513 -8.34 -12.66 -14.05
C VAL A 513 -8.33 -11.20 -14.53
N PRO A 514 -9.21 -10.79 -15.47
CA PRO A 514 -9.33 -9.38 -15.86
C PRO A 514 -10.13 -8.58 -14.81
N PRO A 515 -9.90 -7.27 -14.69
CA PRO A 515 -10.68 -6.42 -13.80
C PRO A 515 -12.12 -6.31 -14.32
N GLY A 516 -13.09 -6.67 -13.49
CA GLY A 516 -14.51 -6.44 -13.75
C GLY A 516 -14.86 -4.99 -13.46
N GLY A 517 -15.60 -4.36 -14.37
CA GLY A 517 -16.02 -2.95 -14.29
C GLY A 517 -17.38 -2.72 -13.67
#